data_AF-A0A2K5ERW6-F1
#
_entry.id   AF-A0A2K5ERW6-F1
#
_cell.length_a   1.000
_cell.length_b   1.000
_cell.length_c   1.000
_cell.angle_alpha   90.00
_cell.angle_beta   90.00
_cell.angle_gamma   90.00
#
_symmetry.space_group_name_H-M   'P 1'
#
loop_
_entity.id
_entity.type
_entity.pdbx_description
1 polymer ?
#
loop_
_entity_poly.entity_id
_entity_poly.type
_entity_poly.pdbx_seq_one_letter_code
_entity_poly.pdbx_strand_id
1 'polypeptide(L)'
;MLGYICQMGLIAGHRPQAHVRVHSCACRPCSDAELLLAVCTSDFVIHGTIHGVTHDAELQESIITVVATRVLRQTLPLFRVGGSGDQRLTSIRTPLHCGVHPGPGTFLFMGWSRFGEAWLGCAPRFQEFCHAYEAAQTAHRHPCEVALH
;
A
#
# COMPACT_ATOMS: atom_id res chain seq x y z
N MET A 1 8.07 15.41 4.73
CA MET A 1 8.43 15.06 3.34
C MET A 1 7.69 13.77 3.02
N LEU A 2 6.52 13.90 2.41
CA LEU A 2 5.57 12.82 2.15
C LEU A 2 5.91 12.20 0.79
N GLY A 3 6.29 10.92 0.79
CA GLY A 3 6.58 10.15 -0.42
C GLY A 3 5.30 9.66 -1.08
N TYR A 4 5.27 9.75 -2.40
CA TYR A 4 4.12 9.61 -3.29
C TYR A 4 3.91 8.18 -3.79
N ILE A 5 2.67 7.74 -4.06
CA ILE A 5 2.34 6.32 -4.37
C ILE A 5 1.36 6.18 -5.54
N CYS A 6 1.52 5.07 -6.25
CA CYS A 6 0.89 4.67 -7.52
C CYS A 6 -0.44 3.94 -7.28
N GLN A 7 -1.57 4.43 -7.83
CA GLN A 7 -2.89 3.79 -7.72
C GLN A 7 -3.20 3.00 -9.00
N MET A 8 -3.12 1.68 -8.97
CA MET A 8 -3.67 0.83 -10.06
C MET A 8 -5.11 0.48 -9.74
N GLY A 9 -6.05 1.18 -10.36
CA GLY A 9 -7.48 0.89 -10.21
C GLY A 9 -7.87 -0.42 -10.91
N LEU A 10 -8.26 -1.43 -10.13
CA LEU A 10 -9.06 -2.56 -10.62
C LEU A 10 -10.50 -2.08 -10.80
N ILE A 11 -10.98 -1.95 -12.03
CA ILE A 11 -12.43 -1.86 -12.29
C ILE A 11 -12.87 -3.13 -12.97
N ALA A 12 -13.75 -3.88 -12.28
CA ALA A 12 -14.66 -4.82 -12.90
C ALA A 12 -15.62 -4.04 -13.80
N GLY A 13 -15.31 -3.93 -15.09
CA GLY A 13 -16.09 -3.17 -16.06
C GLY A 13 -17.04 -4.04 -16.87
N HIS A 14 -18.32 -4.04 -16.52
CA HIS A 14 -19.40 -4.31 -17.47
C HIS A 14 -19.88 -2.96 -18.04
N ARG A 15 -19.27 -2.50 -19.14
CA ARG A 15 -19.91 -1.70 -20.22
C ARG A 15 -18.91 -1.34 -21.32
N PRO A 16 -19.32 -1.37 -22.60
CA PRO A 16 -18.44 -1.13 -23.74
C PRO A 16 -18.32 0.37 -24.00
N GLN A 17 -17.12 0.79 -24.44
CA GLN A 17 -16.77 2.14 -24.90
C GLN A 17 -16.31 3.12 -23.80
N ALA A 18 -15.04 2.96 -23.42
CA ALA A 18 -14.21 4.06 -22.94
C ALA A 18 -12.78 3.80 -23.42
N HIS A 19 -12.14 4.83 -23.98
CA HIS A 19 -10.74 4.82 -24.35
C HIS A 19 -9.89 4.11 -23.29
N VAL A 20 -9.06 3.15 -23.71
CA VAL A 20 -7.95 2.64 -22.90
C VAL A 20 -6.97 3.79 -22.73
N ARG A 21 -7.25 4.69 -21.78
CA ARG A 21 -6.22 5.51 -21.18
C ARG A 21 -5.38 4.54 -20.37
N VAL A 22 -4.18 4.26 -20.88
CA VAL A 22 -3.06 3.86 -20.04
C VAL A 22 -2.97 4.96 -18.98
N HIS A 23 -3.59 4.72 -17.81
CA HIS A 23 -3.58 5.68 -16.73
C HIS A 23 -2.17 5.65 -16.17
N SER A 24 -1.38 6.64 -16.58
CA SER A 24 -0.14 7.02 -15.94
C SER A 24 -0.35 7.00 -14.44
N CYS A 25 0.45 6.24 -13.70
CA CYS A 25 0.34 6.27 -12.26
C CYS A 25 0.58 7.70 -11.79
N ALA A 26 -0.46 8.35 -11.28
CA ALA A 26 -0.30 9.67 -10.69
C ALA A 26 0.33 9.45 -9.32
N CYS A 27 1.64 9.71 -9.20
CA CYS A 27 2.34 9.68 -7.93
C CYS A 27 1.84 10.84 -7.07
N ARG A 28 0.73 10.62 -6.34
CA ARG A 28 0.15 11.58 -5.39
C ARG A 28 -0.14 10.88 -4.06
N PRO A 29 -0.24 11.62 -2.94
CA PRO A 29 -0.72 11.03 -1.70
C PRO A 29 -2.19 10.60 -1.87
N CYS A 30 -2.55 9.45 -1.30
CA CYS A 30 -3.94 9.01 -1.23
C CYS A 30 -4.74 9.96 -0.32
N SER A 31 -5.92 10.37 -0.75
CA SER A 31 -6.88 11.10 0.10
C SER A 31 -7.49 10.17 1.17
N ASP A 32 -8.10 10.71 2.22
CA ASP A 32 -8.76 9.92 3.27
C ASP A 32 -9.74 8.89 2.70
N ALA A 33 -10.56 9.28 1.72
CA ALA A 33 -11.50 8.38 1.06
C ALA A 33 -10.78 7.23 0.33
N GLU A 34 -9.64 7.53 -0.30
CA GLU A 34 -8.83 6.52 -0.99
C GLU A 34 -8.13 5.59 -0.01
N LEU A 35 -7.66 6.09 1.13
CA LEU A 35 -7.07 5.27 2.20
C LEU A 35 -8.10 4.28 2.76
N LEU A 36 -9.31 4.77 3.05
CA LEU A 36 -10.40 3.95 3.59
C LEU A 36 -10.89 2.92 2.58
N LEU A 37 -10.86 3.23 1.28
CA LEU A 37 -11.18 2.25 0.23
C LEU A 37 -10.04 1.24 0.06
N ALA A 38 -8.79 1.71 0.03
CA ALA A 38 -7.61 0.89 -0.23
C ALA A 38 -7.42 -0.17 0.86
N VAL A 39 -7.60 0.17 2.14
CA VAL A 39 -7.50 -0.82 3.24
C VAL A 39 -8.52 -1.95 3.07
N CYS A 40 -9.69 -1.65 2.51
CA CYS A 40 -10.78 -2.60 2.30
C CYS A 40 -10.70 -3.38 1.00
N THR A 41 -9.87 -2.97 0.03
CA THR A 41 -9.85 -3.56 -1.32
C THR A 41 -8.49 -4.11 -1.73
N SER A 42 -7.42 -3.71 -1.05
CA SER A 42 -6.06 -4.16 -1.34
C SER A 42 -5.88 -5.65 -1.07
N ASP A 43 -5.06 -6.33 -1.88
CA ASP A 43 -4.69 -7.72 -1.62
C ASP A 43 -3.88 -7.86 -0.34
N PHE A 44 -3.10 -6.85 0.02
CA PHE A 44 -2.41 -6.82 1.28
C PHE A 44 -2.50 -5.47 1.98
N VAL A 45 -2.44 -5.54 3.32
CA VAL A 45 -2.29 -4.39 4.21
C VAL A 45 -1.31 -4.80 5.30
N ILE A 46 -0.17 -4.12 5.39
CA ILE A 46 0.85 -4.38 6.40
C ILE A 46 1.24 -3.10 7.14
N HIS A 47 1.45 -3.22 8.44
CA HIS A 47 2.01 -2.16 9.28
C HIS A 47 3.49 -2.43 9.52
N GLY A 48 4.35 -1.45 9.29
CA GLY A 48 5.79 -1.64 9.41
C GLY A 48 6.60 -0.36 9.27
N THR A 49 7.92 -0.53 9.22
CA THR A 49 8.90 0.56 9.02
C THR A 49 9.69 0.33 7.74
N ILE A 50 10.16 1.41 7.12
CA ILE A 50 11.06 1.32 5.96
C ILE A 50 12.46 0.99 6.48
N HIS A 51 12.99 -0.17 6.09
CA HIS A 51 14.37 -0.56 6.34
C HIS A 51 15.31 0.03 5.29
N GLY A 52 14.89 0.05 4.03
CA GLY A 52 15.68 0.58 2.93
C GLY A 52 14.89 0.73 1.65
N VAL A 53 15.45 1.47 0.70
CA VAL A 53 14.91 1.61 -0.66
C VAL A 53 16.06 1.40 -1.63
N THR A 54 15.86 0.54 -2.62
CA THR A 54 16.76 0.36 -3.76
C THR A 54 16.04 0.71 -5.05
N HIS A 55 16.80 1.10 -6.07
CA HIS A 55 16.26 1.53 -7.36
C HIS A 55 16.80 0.62 -8.45
N ASP A 56 15.90 0.15 -9.31
CA ASP A 56 16.21 -0.62 -10.51
C ASP A 56 15.89 0.27 -11.72
N ALA A 57 16.93 0.83 -12.32
CA ALA A 57 16.80 1.70 -13.48
C ALA A 57 16.45 0.93 -14.77
N GLU A 58 16.77 -0.36 -14.84
CA GLU A 58 16.44 -1.18 -16.00
C GLU A 58 14.95 -1.49 -16.03
N LEU A 59 14.39 -1.87 -14.87
CA LEU A 59 12.98 -2.15 -14.71
C LEU A 59 12.11 -0.90 -14.49
N GLN A 60 12.72 0.27 -14.28
CA GLN A 60 12.04 1.52 -13.91
C GLN A 60 11.19 1.36 -12.63
N GLU A 61 11.76 0.65 -11.65
CA GLU A 61 11.11 0.29 -10.39
C GLU A 61 11.95 0.72 -9.19
N SER A 62 11.30 0.96 -8.06
CA SER A 62 11.91 1.09 -6.75
C SER A 62 11.41 -0.03 -5.85
N ILE A 63 12.32 -0.64 -5.11
CA ILE A 63 12.04 -1.73 -4.18
C ILE A 63 12.20 -1.19 -2.77
N ILE A 64 11.10 -1.20 -2.02
CA ILE A 64 11.04 -0.78 -0.63
C ILE A 64 11.18 -2.03 0.22
N THR A 65 12.26 -2.11 0.99
CA THR A 65 12.44 -3.14 2.02
C THR A 65 11.75 -2.65 3.29
N VAL A 66 10.75 -3.38 3.74
CA VAL A 66 9.92 -3.07 4.90
C VAL A 66 10.16 -4.11 5.98
N VAL A 67 10.33 -3.66 7.22
CA VAL A 67 10.23 -4.53 8.39
C VAL A 67 8.76 -4.54 8.81
N ALA A 68 8.08 -5.64 8.50
CA ALA A 68 6.67 -5.81 8.82
C ALA A 68 6.51 -6.15 10.30
N THR A 69 5.82 -5.27 11.03
CA THR A 69 5.46 -5.49 12.45
C THR A 69 4.13 -6.25 12.57
N ARG A 70 3.22 -6.05 11.63
CA ARG A 70 1.91 -6.71 11.60
C ARG A 70 1.40 -6.83 10.17
N VAL A 71 0.78 -7.96 9.85
CA VAL A 71 0.00 -8.15 8.62
C VAL A 71 -1.48 -8.05 9.00
N LEU A 72 -2.16 -7.02 8.51
CA LEU A 72 -3.59 -6.78 8.76
C LEU A 72 -4.46 -7.52 7.74
N ARG A 73 -3.96 -7.64 6.51
CA ARG A 73 -4.63 -8.38 5.42
C ARG A 73 -3.60 -8.97 4.47
N GLN A 74 -3.88 -10.17 3.96
CA GLN A 74 -3.19 -10.77 2.81
C GLN A 74 -4.15 -11.75 2.11
N THR A 75 -4.40 -11.56 0.81
CA THR A 75 -5.23 -12.45 -0.02
C THR A 75 -4.42 -13.64 -0.52
N LEU A 76 -3.12 -13.44 -0.79
CA LEU A 76 -2.17 -14.48 -1.14
C LEU A 76 -1.02 -14.48 -0.11
N PRO A 77 -0.35 -15.62 0.12
CA PRO A 77 0.78 -15.71 1.04
C PRO A 77 2.06 -15.10 0.41
N LEU A 78 1.99 -13.81 0.01
CA LEU A 78 3.11 -13.03 -0.52
C LEU A 78 4.22 -12.88 0.52
N PHE A 79 3.80 -12.79 1.77
CA PHE A 79 4.68 -12.80 2.90
C PHE A 79 4.64 -14.24 3.41
N ARG A 80 5.78 -14.92 3.57
CA ARG A 80 5.83 -16.25 4.23
C ARG A 80 6.06 -16.10 5.74
N VAL A 81 5.19 -16.67 6.57
CA VAL A 81 5.39 -16.76 8.03
C VAL A 81 6.43 -17.84 8.26
N GLY A 82 7.70 -17.47 8.38
CA GLY A 82 8.71 -18.31 9.02
C GLY A 82 8.54 -18.20 10.55
N GLY A 83 8.57 -19.35 11.25
CA GLY A 83 8.26 -19.42 12.67
C GLY A 83 9.13 -18.56 13.59
N SER A 84 8.51 -18.12 14.69
CA SER A 84 9.11 -17.62 15.94
C SER A 84 10.28 -16.63 15.83
N GLY A 85 9.97 -15.35 15.94
CA GLY A 85 10.86 -14.35 16.54
C GLY A 85 11.57 -13.38 15.60
N ASP A 86 11.47 -13.56 14.28
CA ASP A 86 12.23 -12.72 13.34
C ASP A 86 11.38 -11.57 12.79
N GLN A 87 11.91 -10.34 12.89
CA GLN A 87 11.37 -9.18 12.20
C GLN A 87 11.29 -9.50 10.70
N ARG A 88 10.07 -9.49 10.15
CA ARG A 88 9.84 -10.00 8.79
C ARG A 88 10.16 -8.93 7.77
N LEU A 89 11.37 -9.01 7.20
CA LEU A 89 11.71 -8.23 6.03
C LEU A 89 10.84 -8.67 4.85
N THR A 90 10.25 -7.69 4.18
CA THR A 90 9.49 -7.89 2.95
C THR A 90 9.78 -6.79 1.93
N SER A 91 9.60 -7.11 0.66
CA SER A 91 9.87 -6.20 -0.45
C SER A 91 8.56 -5.77 -1.09
N ILE A 92 8.39 -4.47 -1.29
CA ILE A 92 7.26 -3.90 -2.01
C ILE A 92 7.79 -3.05 -3.16
N ARG A 93 7.26 -3.25 -4.37
CA ARG A 93 7.64 -2.55 -5.59
C ARG A 93 6.76 -1.33 -5.84
N THR A 94 7.33 -0.30 -6.46
CA THR A 94 6.64 0.91 -6.92
C THR A 94 7.37 1.49 -8.14
N PRO A 95 6.72 2.21 -9.06
CA PRO A 95 7.41 2.84 -10.18
C PRO A 95 8.49 3.83 -9.74
N LEU A 96 9.63 3.82 -10.43
CA LEU A 96 10.79 4.68 -10.10
C LEU A 96 10.47 6.17 -10.13
N HIS A 97 9.63 6.61 -11.07
CA HIS A 97 9.22 8.01 -11.22
C HIS A 97 8.40 8.55 -10.03
N CYS A 98 7.92 7.69 -9.11
CA CYS A 98 7.27 8.15 -7.88
C CYS A 98 8.26 8.63 -6.81
N GLY A 99 9.57 8.38 -6.97
CA GLY A 99 10.60 8.99 -6.14
C GLY A 99 10.51 8.63 -4.66
N VAL A 100 10.25 7.35 -4.35
CA VAL A 100 10.14 6.91 -2.96
C VAL A 100 11.49 7.00 -2.26
N HIS A 101 11.47 7.53 -1.05
CA HIS A 101 12.63 7.69 -0.20
C HIS A 101 12.38 7.07 1.18
N PRO A 102 13.44 6.58 1.87
CA PRO A 102 13.33 6.21 3.27
C PRO A 102 12.82 7.39 4.11
N GLY A 103 12.02 7.10 5.13
CA GLY A 103 11.51 8.11 6.05
C GLY A 103 11.32 7.51 7.45
N PRO A 104 11.56 8.29 8.52
CA PRO A 104 11.37 7.81 9.88
C PRO A 104 9.87 7.61 10.17
N GLY A 105 9.58 6.69 11.09
CA GLY A 105 8.23 6.39 11.58
C GLY A 105 7.67 5.07 11.05
N THR A 106 6.41 4.81 11.40
CA THR A 106 5.67 3.64 10.94
C THR A 106 4.65 4.01 9.87
N PHE A 107 4.42 3.07 8.97
CA PHE A 107 3.60 3.23 7.78
C PHE A 107 2.65 2.06 7.63
N LEU A 108 1.55 2.31 6.92
CA LEU A 108 0.56 1.29 6.58
C LEU A 108 0.61 1.01 5.08
N PHE A 109 1.36 0.01 4.67
CA PHE A 109 1.52 -0.31 3.25
C PHE A 109 0.35 -1.16 2.76
N MET A 110 -0.37 -0.63 1.78
CA MET A 110 -1.53 -1.22 1.13
C MET A 110 -1.22 -1.42 -0.35
N GLY A 111 -1.63 -2.53 -0.93
CA GLY A 111 -1.36 -2.77 -2.34
C GLY A 111 -1.91 -4.08 -2.88
N TRP A 112 -1.52 -4.40 -4.11
CA TRP A 112 -1.98 -5.59 -4.82
C TRP A 112 -0.83 -6.56 -5.08
N SER A 113 -1.22 -7.81 -5.28
CA SER A 113 -0.34 -8.87 -5.74
C SER A 113 -0.29 -8.87 -7.27
N ARG A 114 0.91 -8.95 -7.85
CA ARG A 114 1.08 -9.15 -9.30
C ARG A 114 2.21 -10.14 -9.53
N PHE A 115 1.90 -11.29 -10.14
CA PHE A 115 2.86 -12.37 -10.38
C PHE A 115 3.66 -12.81 -9.14
N GLY A 116 3.02 -12.81 -7.96
CA GLY A 116 3.67 -13.17 -6.70
C GLY A 116 4.49 -12.05 -6.06
N GLU A 117 4.46 -10.85 -6.63
CA GLU A 117 5.17 -9.67 -6.13
C GLU A 117 4.18 -8.68 -5.51
N ALA A 118 4.61 -8.01 -4.44
CA ALA A 118 3.82 -6.97 -3.80
C ALA A 118 4.07 -5.62 -4.50
N TRP A 119 3.00 -5.00 -4.97
CA TRP A 119 3.03 -3.68 -5.62
C TRP A 119 2.29 -2.66 -4.76
N LEU A 120 2.92 -1.51 -4.56
CA LEU A 120 2.43 -0.48 -3.64
C LEU A 120 1.27 0.31 -4.23
N GLY A 121 0.18 0.44 -3.45
CA GLY A 121 -1.01 1.22 -3.77
C GLY A 121 -1.20 2.48 -2.93
N CYS A 122 -1.14 2.35 -1.60
CA CYS A 122 -1.12 3.48 -0.65
C CYS A 122 -0.18 3.14 0.52
N ALA A 123 0.48 4.13 1.11
CA ALA A 123 1.32 3.99 2.30
C ALA A 123 1.34 5.28 3.13
N PRO A 124 0.20 5.64 3.75
CA PRO A 124 0.18 6.73 4.71
C PRO A 124 1.07 6.41 5.92
N ARG A 125 1.41 7.44 6.69
CA ARG A 125 1.89 7.19 8.07
C ARG A 125 0.78 6.52 8.86
N PHE A 126 1.15 5.63 9.78
CA PHE A 126 0.16 4.89 10.57
C PHE A 126 -0.80 5.85 11.31
N GLN A 127 -0.26 6.92 11.90
CA GLN A 127 -1.06 7.94 12.60
C GLN A 127 -2.05 8.67 11.67
N GLU A 128 -1.65 9.00 10.43
CA GLU A 128 -2.53 9.65 9.45
C GLU A 128 -3.72 8.76 9.10
N PHE A 129 -3.47 7.45 8.92
CA PHE A 129 -4.53 6.48 8.69
C PHE A 129 -5.47 6.35 9.89
N CYS A 130 -4.94 6.25 11.12
CA CYS A 130 -5.75 6.17 12.34
C CYS A 130 -6.71 7.36 12.43
N HIS A 131 -6.22 8.59 12.22
CA HIS A 131 -7.07 9.78 12.24
C HIS A 131 -8.18 9.72 11.17
N ALA A 132 -7.85 9.35 9.93
CA ALA A 132 -8.85 9.21 8.87
C ALA A 132 -9.89 8.12 9.19
N TYR A 133 -9.46 7.00 9.75
CA TYR A 133 -10.31 5.86 10.11
C TYR A 133 -11.24 6.19 11.29
N GLU A 134 -10.74 6.85 12.33
CA GLU A 134 -11.54 7.33 13.46
C GLU A 134 -12.57 8.40 13.03
N ALA A 135 -12.17 9.33 12.17
CA ALA A 135 -13.07 10.34 11.61
C ALA A 135 -14.19 9.70 10.78
N ALA A 136 -13.89 8.65 10.00
CA ALA A 136 -14.88 7.90 9.25
C ALA A 136 -15.88 7.15 10.15
N GLN A 137 -15.38 6.52 11.22
CA GLN A 137 -16.22 5.85 12.22
C GLN A 137 -17.17 6.85 12.90
N THR A 138 -16.65 8.00 13.33
CA THR A 138 -17.47 9.04 13.99
C THR A 138 -18.51 9.61 13.02
N ALA A 139 -18.16 9.74 11.74
CA ALA A 139 -19.09 10.16 10.69
C ALA A 139 -20.09 9.06 10.26
N HIS A 140 -20.08 7.87 10.91
CA HIS A 140 -20.92 6.71 10.56
C HIS A 140 -20.79 6.30 9.08
N ARG A 141 -19.63 6.60 8.47
CA ARG A 141 -19.29 6.17 7.11
C ARG A 141 -18.64 4.82 7.22
N HIS A 142 -19.44 3.77 7.19
CA HIS A 142 -19.03 2.37 7.40
C HIS A 142 -17.76 2.00 6.60
N PRO A 143 -16.55 2.07 7.21
CA PRO A 143 -15.38 1.46 6.63
C PRO A 143 -15.44 -0.05 6.93
N CYS A 144 -14.70 -0.87 6.18
CA CYS A 144 -14.49 -2.25 6.61
C CYS A 144 -13.80 -2.28 7.98
N GLU A 145 -14.04 -3.32 8.76
CA GLU A 145 -13.42 -3.46 10.07
C GLU A 145 -11.92 -3.77 9.96
N VAL A 146 -11.08 -2.92 10.56
CA VAL A 146 -9.63 -3.05 10.59
C VAL A 146 -9.14 -3.13 12.03
N ALA A 147 -8.43 -4.20 12.39
CA ALA A 147 -7.91 -4.40 13.74
C ALA A 147 -6.63 -3.58 14.00
N LEU A 148 -6.79 -2.32 14.41
CA LEU A 148 -5.70 -1.36 14.65
C LEU A 148 -5.06 -1.42 16.06
N HIS A 149 -5.46 -2.37 16.91
CA HIS A 149 -5.05 -2.46 18.34
C HIS A 149 -3.73 -3.20 18.57
#